data_AF-T0TQ32-F1
#
_entry.id   AF-T0TQ32-F1
#
_cell.length_a   1.000
_cell.length_b   1.000
_cell.length_c   1.000
_cell.angle_alpha   90.00
_cell.angle_beta   90.00
_cell.angle_gamma   90.00
#
_symmetry.space_group_name_H-M   'P 1'
#
loop_
_entity.id
_entity.type
_entity.pdbx_description
1 polymer ?
#
loop_
_entity_poly.entity_id
_entity_poly.type
_entity_poly.pdbx_seq_one_letter_code
_entity_poly.pdbx_strand_id
1 'polypeptide(L)' 'MYEITDETSLRYAIKDYIRFYCQERPQSRYDCKTPLEVRKAALTSEHPLSYPIAKNNKIEKYKSKWSA' A
#
# COMPACT_ATOMS: atom_id res chain seq x y z
N MET A 1 5.05 16.03 12.75
CA MET A 1 3.71 16.05 12.12
C MET A 1 3.66 17.28 11.23
N TYR A 2 3.10 17.20 10.01
CA TYR A 2 3.16 18.33 9.07
C TYR A 2 2.42 19.56 9.63
N GLU A 3 3.02 20.73 9.47
CA GLU A 3 2.32 22.00 9.65
C GLU A 3 1.68 22.37 8.31
N ILE A 4 0.35 22.54 8.32
CA ILE A 4 -0.42 22.85 7.11
C ILE A 4 -1.04 24.22 7.31
N THR A 5 -0.59 25.19 6.51
CA THR A 5 -0.97 26.60 6.64
C THR A 5 -1.57 27.18 5.37
N ASP A 6 -1.35 26.52 4.23
CA ASP A 6 -1.80 26.94 2.90
C ASP A 6 -1.95 25.75 1.96
N GLU A 7 -2.38 26.01 0.72
CA GLU A 7 -2.55 24.96 -0.28
C GLU A 7 -1.22 24.28 -0.65
N THR A 8 -0.12 25.01 -0.66
CA THR A 8 1.20 24.50 -1.06
C THR A 8 1.72 23.49 -0.04
N SER A 9 1.66 23.83 1.24
CA SER A 9 2.00 22.97 2.38
C SER A 9 1.09 21.74 2.44
N LEU A 10 -0.21 21.89 2.14
CA LEU A 10 -1.13 20.75 2.02
C LEU A 10 -0.73 19.80 0.89
N ARG A 11 -0.50 20.32 -0.32
CA ARG A 11 -0.06 19.52 -1.49
C ARG A 11 1.26 18.81 -1.21
N TYR A 12 2.18 19.48 -0.52
CA TYR A 12 3.45 18.89 -0.10
C TYR A 12 3.22 17.75 0.89
N ALA A 13 2.46 17.97 1.95
CA ALA A 13 2.17 16.95 2.97
C ALA A 13 1.53 15.70 2.38
N ILE A 14 0.57 15.86 1.44
CA ILE A 14 -0.06 14.74 0.74
C ILE A 14 0.98 13.96 -0.08
N LYS A 15 1.78 14.65 -0.90
CA LYS A 15 2.79 14.02 -1.75
C LYS A 15 3.83 13.27 -0.91
N ASP A 16 4.32 13.90 0.15
CA ASP A 16 5.33 13.31 1.01
C ASP A 16 4.77 12.12 1.79
N TYR A 17 3.53 12.19 2.27
CA TYR A 17 2.90 11.05 2.91
C TYR A 17 2.70 9.87 1.96
N ILE A 18 2.28 10.12 0.72
CA ILE A 18 2.18 9.08 -0.32
C ILE A 18 3.55 8.44 -0.56
N ARG A 19 4.61 9.25 -0.70
CA ARG A 19 5.98 8.77 -0.85
C ARG A 19 6.40 7.88 0.33
N PHE A 20 6.21 8.36 1.56
CA PHE A 20 6.48 7.60 2.78
C PHE A 20 5.71 6.27 2.82
N TYR A 21 4.40 6.29 2.57
CA TYR A 21 3.57 5.09 2.56
C TYR A 21 4.01 4.08 1.49
N CYS A 22 4.39 4.57 0.32
CA CYS A 22 4.79 3.75 -0.83
C CYS A 22 6.24 3.27 -0.78
N GLN A 23 7.10 3.84 0.07
CA GLN A 23 8.54 3.56 0.04
C GLN A 23 9.15 3.21 1.38
N GLU A 24 8.70 3.83 2.47
CA GLU A 24 9.41 3.78 3.76
C GLU A 24 8.63 3.08 4.86
N ARG A 25 7.29 3.05 4.77
CA ARG A 25 6.45 2.47 5.82
C ARG A 25 6.61 0.94 5.87
N PRO A 26 7.12 0.36 6.98
CA PRO A 26 7.12 -1.09 7.17
C PRO A 26 5.69 -1.63 7.19
N GLN A 27 5.42 -2.73 6.48
CA GLN A 27 4.09 -3.32 6.44
C GLN A 27 4.13 -4.78 6.92
N SER A 28 3.25 -5.13 7.86
CA SER A 28 3.14 -6.50 8.39
C SER A 28 2.87 -7.53 7.30
N ARG A 29 2.12 -7.16 6.24
CA ARG A 29 1.92 -8.01 5.05
C ARG A 29 3.22 -8.45 4.39
N TYR A 30 4.26 -7.62 4.44
CA TYR A 30 5.53 -7.84 3.77
C TYR A 30 6.61 -8.35 4.74
N ASP A 31 6.21 -9.02 5.83
CA ASP A 31 7.12 -9.45 6.91
C ASP A 31 7.92 -8.27 7.49
N CYS A 32 7.22 -7.16 7.74
CA CYS A 32 7.78 -5.90 8.21
C CYS A 32 8.79 -5.24 7.25
N LYS A 33 8.85 -5.65 5.98
CA LYS A 33 9.57 -4.91 4.94
C LYS A 33 8.78 -3.70 4.46
N THR A 34 9.48 -2.74 3.90
CA THR A 34 8.90 -1.59 3.19
C THR A 34 8.46 -2.01 1.78
N PRO A 35 7.49 -1.32 1.17
CA PRO A 35 7.10 -1.63 -0.21
C PRO A 35 8.23 -1.38 -1.22
N LEU A 36 9.20 -0.49 -0.93
CA LEU A 36 10.36 -0.29 -1.79
C LEU A 36 11.29 -1.51 -1.79
N GLU A 37 11.58 -2.07 -0.62
CA GLU A 37 12.38 -3.30 -0.51
C GLU A 37 11.72 -4.47 -1.24
N VAL A 38 10.40 -4.63 -1.09
CA VAL A 38 9.63 -5.66 -1.80
C VAL A 38 9.74 -5.49 -3.31
N ARG A 39 9.57 -4.27 -3.84
CA ARG A 39 9.72 -4.01 -5.27
C ARG A 39 11.14 -4.29 -5.77
N LYS A 40 12.16 -3.86 -5.03
CA LYS A 40 13.56 -4.11 -5.39
C LYS A 40 13.86 -5.61 -5.43
N ALA A 41 13.43 -6.37 -4.41
CA ALA A 41 13.61 -7.81 -4.37
C ALA A 41 12.88 -8.53 -5.51
N ALA A 42 11.67 -8.07 -5.86
CA ALA A 42 10.92 -8.62 -6.99
C ALA A 42 11.61 -8.37 -8.34
N LEU A 43 12.24 -7.21 -8.53
CA LEU A 43 12.97 -6.88 -9.76
C LEU A 43 14.24 -7.73 -9.97
N THR A 44 14.84 -8.22 -8.89
CA THR A 44 16.09 -9.01 -8.94
C THR A 44 15.87 -10.52 -8.87
N SER A 45 14.63 -10.97 -8.61
CA SER A 45 14.31 -12.39 -8.45
C SER A 45 13.76 -12.99 -9.75
N GLU A 46 14.24 -14.16 -10.13
CA GLU A 46 13.63 -14.96 -11.21
C GLU A 46 12.20 -15.40 -10.86
N HIS A 47 11.93 -15.57 -9.56
CA HIS A 47 10.62 -15.95 -9.03
C HIS A 47 10.19 -14.95 -7.93
N PRO A 48 9.54 -13.84 -8.29
CA PRO A 48 9.10 -12.83 -7.32
C PRO A 48 8.08 -13.40 -6.32
N LEU A 49 8.23 -13.05 -5.05
CA LEU A 49 7.28 -13.44 -4.00
C LEU A 49 5.95 -12.71 -4.19
N SER A 50 4.85 -13.47 -4.18
CA SER A 50 3.50 -12.93 -4.30
C SER A 50 2.87 -12.64 -2.94
N TYR A 51 2.19 -11.50 -2.83
CA TYR A 51 1.47 -11.06 -1.63
C TYR A 51 -0.03 -10.90 -1.92
N PRO A 52 -0.77 -12.00 -2.08
CA PRO A 52 -2.18 -11.95 -2.45
C PRO A 52 -3.02 -11.26 -1.38
N ILE A 53 -4.09 -10.60 -1.81
CA ILE A 53 -5.07 -10.03 -0.89
C ILE A 53 -5.97 -11.15 -0.39
N ALA A 54 -5.97 -11.36 0.93
CA ALA A 54 -6.86 -12.32 1.57
C ALA A 54 -8.32 -12.01 1.20
N LYS A 55 -9.06 -13.07 0.85
CA LYS A 55 -10.47 -12.96 0.47
C LYS A 55 -11.28 -12.42 1.64
N ASN A 56 -12.06 -11.37 1.41
CA ASN A 56 -12.96 -10.81 2.42
C ASN A 56 -14.36 -11.39 2.25
N ASN A 57 -14.75 -12.29 3.15
CA ASN A 57 -16.06 -12.97 3.12
C ASN A 57 -17.25 -12.00 3.14
N LYS A 58 -17.12 -10.81 3.76
CA LYS A 58 -18.19 -9.80 3.77
C LYS A 58 -18.39 -9.18 2.40
N ILE A 59 -17.29 -8.88 1.68
CA ILE A 59 -17.34 -8.33 0.33
C ILE A 59 -17.97 -9.36 -0.62
N GLU A 60 -17.62 -10.62 -0.45
CA GLU A 60 -18.12 -11.70 -1.30
C GLU A 60 -19.62 -11.94 -1.06
N LYS A 61 -20.05 -11.98 0.20
CA LYS A 61 -21.48 -12.05 0.54
C LYS A 61 -22.26 -10.87 -0.04
N TYR A 62 -21.70 -9.67 0.01
CA TYR A 62 -22.30 -8.49 -0.62
C TYR A 62 -22.41 -8.69 -2.13
N LYS A 63 -21.31 -9.04 -2.82
CA LYS A 63 -21.32 -9.28 -4.26
C LYS A 63 -22.32 -10.36 -4.66
N SER A 64 -22.39 -11.51 -3.95
CA SER A 64 -23.34 -12.59 -4.25
C SER A 64 -24.81 -12.16 -4.14
N LYS A 65 -25.15 -11.21 -3.27
CA LYS A 65 -26.51 -10.66 -3.18
C LYS A 65 -26.91 -9.85 -4.42
N TRP A 66 -25.93 -9.25 -5.10
CA TRP A 66 -26.12 -8.38 -6.26
C TRP A 66 -25.61 -9.01 -7.56
N SER A 67 -25.21 -10.28 -7.52
CA SER A 67 -24.85 -11.06 -8.71
C SER A 67 -26.16 -11.60 -9.28
N ALA A 68 -26.53 -11.17 -10.48
CA ALA A 68 -27.70 -11.68 -11.21
C ALA A 68 -27.47 -13.11 -11.72
#